data_AF-A0A6G3WQR7-F1
#
_entry.id   AF-A0A6G3WQR7-F1
#
_cell.length_a   1.000
_cell.length_b   1.000
_cell.length_c   1.000
_cell.angle_alpha   90.00
_cell.angle_beta   90.00
_cell.angle_gamma   90.00
#
_symmetry.space_group_name_H-M   'P 1'
#
loop_
_entity.id
_entity.type
_entity.pdbx_description
1 polymer ?
#
loop_
_entity_poly.entity_id
_entity_poly.type
_entity_poly.pdbx_seq_one_letter_code
_entity_poly.pdbx_strand_id
1 'polypeptide(L)'
;DPLVQDLDGETARLRDAGVLARIDLLGVPAWTVTRHAEARQLLLDPRLVKDIDAWGLWQSGVVTRAWPLIGMIDAGRSMFTVDGAEHRRLRTKTSQALTPRRLEAIRPEIEKFTQE
;
A
#
# COMPACT_ATOMS: atom_id res chain seq x y z
N ASP A 1 -12.77 10.47 -5.28
CA ASP A 1 -13.05 11.88 -4.94
C ASP A 1 -12.03 12.36 -3.91
N PRO A 2 -11.27 13.45 -4.15
CA PRO A 2 -10.27 13.95 -3.20
C PRO A 2 -10.82 14.34 -1.82
N LEU A 3 -12.12 14.66 -1.73
CA LEU A 3 -12.80 15.05 -0.49
C LEU A 3 -13.52 13.88 0.18
N VAL A 4 -13.55 12.70 -0.44
CA VAL A 4 -14.15 11.46 0.09
C VAL A 4 -15.59 11.68 0.58
N GLN A 5 -16.42 12.34 -0.23
CA GLN A 5 -17.78 12.75 0.12
C GLN A 5 -18.76 11.57 0.18
N ASP A 6 -18.53 10.54 -0.63
CA ASP A 6 -19.36 9.33 -0.73
C ASP A 6 -18.48 8.09 -0.93
N LEU A 7 -17.85 7.65 0.16
CA LEU A 7 -16.94 6.49 0.14
C LEU A 7 -17.67 5.20 -0.25
N ASP A 8 -18.87 4.99 0.30
CA ASP A 8 -19.63 3.75 0.06
C ASP A 8 -20.09 3.64 -1.39
N GLY A 9 -20.61 4.73 -1.96
CA GLY A 9 -20.98 4.77 -3.37
C GLY A 9 -19.77 4.69 -4.28
N GLU A 10 -18.63 5.31 -3.95
CA GLU A 10 -17.39 5.15 -4.72
C GLU A 10 -16.92 3.69 -4.71
N THR A 11 -16.97 3.04 -3.56
CA THR A 11 -16.61 1.63 -3.42
C THR A 11 -17.57 0.73 -4.22
N ALA A 12 -18.87 1.02 -4.20
CA ALA A 12 -19.86 0.29 -5.01
C ALA A 12 -19.57 0.44 -6.51
N ARG A 13 -19.36 1.68 -6.99
CA ARG A 13 -19.02 1.96 -8.39
C ARG A 13 -17.74 1.25 -8.84
N LEU A 14 -16.70 1.25 -8.00
CA LEU A 14 -15.46 0.52 -8.29
C LEU A 14 -15.71 -0.99 -8.40
N ARG A 15 -16.50 -1.55 -7.49
CA ARG A 15 -16.86 -2.98 -7.56
C ARG A 15 -17.67 -3.29 -8.81
N ASP A 16 -18.56 -2.42 -9.25
CA ASP A 16 -19.41 -2.68 -10.42
C ASP A 16 -18.66 -2.51 -11.74
N ALA A 17 -17.59 -1.70 -11.76
CA ALA A 17 -16.72 -1.49 -12.93
C ALA A 17 -15.89 -2.74 -13.33
N GLY A 18 -15.93 -3.82 -12.54
CA GLY A 18 -15.24 -5.07 -12.83
C GLY A 18 -13.98 -5.28 -11.98
N VAL A 19 -13.27 -6.39 -12.25
CA VAL A 19 -12.15 -6.87 -11.42
C VAL A 19 -10.98 -5.89 -11.39
N LEU A 20 -10.61 -5.34 -12.55
CA LEU A 20 -9.59 -4.31 -12.72
C LEU A 20 -10.26 -3.05 -13.25
N ALA A 21 -10.23 -1.98 -12.47
CA ALA A 21 -10.78 -0.68 -12.83
C ALA A 21 -9.67 0.34 -13.00
N ARG A 22 -9.81 1.23 -13.99
CA ARG A 22 -8.93 2.38 -14.16
C ARG A 22 -9.39 3.49 -13.21
N ILE A 23 -8.44 4.08 -12.48
CA ILE A 23 -8.70 5.19 -11.57
C ILE A 23 -7.78 6.36 -11.88
N ASP A 24 -8.17 7.55 -11.44
CA ASP A 24 -7.34 8.73 -11.43
C ASP A 24 -6.94 9.08 -10.00
N LEU A 25 -5.64 9.23 -9.77
CA LEU A 25 -5.07 9.63 -8.49
C LEU A 25 -4.47 11.03 -8.63
N LEU A 26 -5.31 12.06 -8.55
CA LEU A 26 -4.91 13.46 -8.70
C LEU A 26 -4.14 13.70 -10.00
N GLY A 27 -4.71 13.28 -11.13
CA GLY A 27 -4.15 13.42 -12.48
C GLY A 27 -3.22 12.29 -12.91
N VAL A 28 -2.95 11.30 -12.05
CA VAL A 28 -2.12 10.14 -12.38
C VAL A 28 -2.99 8.91 -12.59
N PRO A 29 -3.04 8.34 -13.81
CA PRO A 29 -3.91 7.22 -14.09
C PRO A 29 -3.29 5.90 -13.59
N ALA A 30 -4.04 5.16 -12.77
CA ALA A 30 -3.62 3.91 -12.16
C ALA A 30 -4.67 2.81 -12.35
N TRP A 31 -4.30 1.58 -11.99
CA TRP A 31 -5.23 0.45 -11.93
C TRP A 31 -5.53 0.12 -10.47
N THR A 32 -6.78 -0.23 -10.19
CA THR A 32 -7.20 -0.82 -8.92
C THR A 32 -7.82 -2.19 -9.14
N VAL A 33 -7.58 -3.11 -8.21
CA VAL A 33 -8.20 -4.43 -8.18
C VAL A 33 -9.31 -4.42 -7.14
N THR A 34 -10.51 -4.83 -7.53
CA THR A 34 -11.74 -4.62 -6.73
C THR A 34 -12.35 -5.92 -6.21
N ARG A 35 -11.68 -7.05 -6.48
CA ARG A 35 -12.08 -8.39 -6.06
C ARG A 35 -10.97 -9.06 -5.24
N HIS A 36 -11.40 -9.73 -4.18
CA HIS A 36 -10.49 -10.29 -3.18
C HIS A 36 -9.62 -11.44 -3.73
N ALA A 37 -10.17 -12.32 -4.56
CA ALA A 37 -9.43 -13.47 -5.07
C ALA A 37 -8.26 -13.02 -5.96
N GLU A 38 -8.51 -12.07 -6.85
CA GLU A 38 -7.55 -11.51 -7.78
C GLU A 38 -6.56 -10.60 -7.06
N ALA A 39 -7.01 -9.80 -6.08
CA ALA A 39 -6.10 -9.03 -5.23
C ALA A 39 -5.08 -9.94 -4.52
N ARG A 40 -5.52 -11.09 -3.99
CA ARG A 40 -4.62 -12.07 -3.36
C ARG A 40 -3.62 -12.67 -4.34
N GLN A 41 -4.05 -12.98 -5.55
CA GLN A 41 -3.16 -13.51 -6.58
C GLN A 41 -2.11 -12.47 -6.99
N LEU A 42 -2.54 -11.23 -7.25
CA LEU A 42 -1.66 -10.14 -7.67
C LEU A 42 -0.65 -9.75 -6.57
N LEU A 43 -1.06 -9.77 -5.30
CA LEU A 43 -0.15 -9.50 -4.16
C LEU A 43 0.99 -10.53 -4.02
N LEU A 44 0.85 -11.71 -4.62
CA LEU A 44 1.86 -12.77 -4.60
C LEU A 44 2.60 -12.89 -5.94
N ASP A 45 2.21 -12.13 -6.96
CA ASP A 45 2.78 -12.22 -8.29
C ASP A 45 4.13 -11.49 -8.34
N PRO A 46 5.25 -12.19 -8.62
CA PRO A 46 6.57 -11.57 -8.64
C PRO A 46 6.77 -10.56 -9.78
N ARG A 47 5.82 -10.48 -10.73
CA ARG A 47 5.83 -9.47 -11.80
C ARG A 47 5.38 -8.10 -11.32
N LEU A 48 4.66 -8.02 -10.20
CA LEU A 48 4.25 -6.76 -9.57
C LEU A 48 5.26 -6.38 -8.48
N VAL A 49 6.17 -5.49 -8.84
CA VAL A 49 7.25 -5.03 -7.96
C VAL A 49 6.94 -3.67 -7.35
N LYS A 50 7.62 -3.34 -6.25
CA LYS A 50 7.54 -2.04 -5.58
C LYS A 50 8.57 -1.03 -6.09
N ASP A 51 9.45 -1.48 -6.98
CA ASP A 51 10.47 -0.66 -7.60
C ASP A 51 9.83 0.46 -8.44
N ILE A 52 10.00 1.70 -8.00
CA ILE A 52 9.47 2.88 -8.71
C ILE A 52 10.11 3.05 -10.09
N ASP A 53 11.34 2.57 -10.26
CA ASP A 53 12.03 2.62 -11.55
C ASP A 53 11.44 1.63 -12.56
N ALA A 54 10.54 0.73 -12.16
CA ALA A 54 9.74 -0.09 -13.08
C ALA A 54 8.47 0.62 -13.58
N TRP A 55 8.12 1.80 -13.03
CA TRP A 55 6.89 2.50 -13.37
C TRP A 55 7.06 3.44 -14.56
N GLY A 56 6.42 3.13 -15.68
CA GLY A 56 6.58 3.91 -16.92
C GLY A 56 6.21 5.40 -16.81
N LEU A 57 5.25 5.78 -15.96
CA LEU A 57 4.90 7.20 -15.75
C LEU A 57 5.97 7.96 -14.97
N TRP A 58 6.70 7.28 -14.09
CA TRP A 58 7.87 7.83 -13.42
C TRP A 58 9.04 7.98 -14.39
N GLN A 59 9.35 6.94 -15.15
CA GLN A 59 10.45 6.95 -16.14
C GLN A 59 10.27 8.05 -17.21
N SER A 60 9.04 8.29 -17.65
CA SER A 60 8.73 9.32 -18.64
C SER A 60 8.67 10.75 -18.07
N GLY A 61 8.80 10.92 -16.75
CA GLY A 61 8.73 12.22 -16.09
C GLY A 61 7.32 12.80 -15.97
N VAL A 62 6.28 12.02 -16.29
CA VAL A 62 4.87 12.43 -16.08
C VAL A 62 4.56 12.52 -14.59
N VAL A 63 5.02 11.52 -13.82
CA VAL A 63 4.98 11.57 -12.36
C VAL A 63 6.31 12.08 -11.87
N THR A 64 6.28 13.13 -11.06
CA THR A 64 7.46 13.75 -10.48
C THR A 64 7.31 13.85 -8.96
N ARG A 65 8.38 14.27 -8.28
CA ARG A 65 8.36 14.53 -6.84
C ARG A 65 7.45 15.70 -6.42
N ALA A 66 6.90 16.45 -7.36
CA ALA A 66 5.90 17.47 -7.06
C ALA A 66 4.47 16.91 -6.93
N TRP A 67 4.22 15.66 -7.35
CA TRP A 67 2.89 15.06 -7.27
C TRP A 67 2.48 14.84 -5.80
N PRO A 68 1.28 15.28 -5.36
CA PRO A 68 0.92 15.28 -3.94
C PRO A 68 0.98 13.90 -3.25
N LEU A 69 0.76 12.82 -3.99
CA LEU A 69 0.77 11.46 -3.43
C LEU A 69 2.14 10.76 -3.53
N ILE A 70 3.19 11.44 -4.02
CA ILE A 70 4.49 10.80 -4.23
C ILE A 70 5.06 10.20 -2.94
N GLY A 71 4.82 10.83 -1.78
CA GLY A 71 5.31 10.32 -0.48
C GLY A 71 4.71 8.97 -0.07
N MET A 72 3.60 8.55 -0.67
CA MET A 72 3.00 7.23 -0.45
C MET A 72 3.68 6.14 -1.29
N ILE A 73 4.49 6.52 -2.27
CA ILE A 73 5.19 5.62 -3.20
C ILE A 73 6.71 5.69 -2.97
N ASP A 74 7.29 6.88 -3.08
CA ASP A 74 8.72 7.16 -2.85
C ASP A 74 8.96 7.54 -1.37
N ALA A 75 8.66 6.60 -0.47
CA ALA A 75 8.82 6.78 0.99
C ALA A 75 10.27 6.54 1.48
N GLY A 76 11.25 6.56 0.57
CA GLY A 76 12.62 6.12 0.84
C GLY A 76 12.77 4.59 0.99
N ARG A 77 14.01 4.14 1.08
CA ARG A 77 14.33 2.70 1.10
C ARG A 77 13.93 2.05 2.43
N SER A 78 12.97 1.14 2.39
CA SER A 78 12.45 0.41 3.56
C SER A 78 11.87 -0.94 3.15
N MET A 79 11.36 -1.74 4.11
CA MET A 79 10.66 -2.99 3.78
C MET A 79 9.41 -2.76 2.90
N PHE A 80 8.88 -1.52 2.86
CA PHE A 80 7.73 -1.16 2.05
C PHE A 80 8.08 -0.90 0.58
N THR A 81 9.34 -0.59 0.24
CA THR A 81 9.74 -0.17 -1.13
C THR A 81 10.62 -1.18 -1.86
N VAL A 82 10.83 -2.37 -1.29
CA VAL A 82 11.69 -3.41 -1.87
C VAL A 82 11.01 -4.78 -1.84
N ASP A 83 11.53 -5.70 -2.65
CA ASP A 83 11.05 -7.08 -2.77
C ASP A 83 12.17 -8.12 -2.52
N GLY A 84 11.81 -9.40 -2.55
CA GLY A 84 12.76 -10.51 -2.51
C GLY A 84 13.61 -10.61 -1.24
N ALA A 85 14.90 -10.89 -1.42
CA ALA A 85 15.84 -11.10 -0.32
C ALA A 85 16.03 -9.85 0.56
N GLU A 86 16.01 -8.67 -0.07
CA GLU A 86 16.16 -7.40 0.65
C GLU A 86 14.93 -7.12 1.51
N HIS A 87 13.71 -7.36 0.99
CA HIS A 87 12.49 -7.28 1.78
C HIS A 87 12.56 -8.20 2.99
N ARG A 88 12.97 -9.46 2.80
CA ARG A 88 13.11 -10.43 3.90
C ARG A 88 14.09 -9.92 4.96
N ARG A 89 15.25 -9.39 4.54
CA ARG A 89 16.28 -8.86 5.43
C ARG A 89 15.76 -7.68 6.28
N LEU A 90 15.10 -6.71 5.64
CA LEU A 90 14.56 -5.53 6.33
C LEU A 90 13.37 -5.88 7.23
N ARG A 91 12.48 -6.77 6.78
CA ARG A 91 11.27 -7.17 7.50
C ARG A 91 11.55 -8.03 8.73
N THR A 92 12.63 -8.83 8.73
CA THR A 92 12.89 -9.83 9.78
C THR A 92 12.94 -9.22 11.19
N LYS A 93 13.72 -8.15 11.38
CA LYS A 93 13.88 -7.52 12.70
C LYS A 93 12.56 -6.97 13.23
N THR A 94 11.81 -6.26 12.39
CA THR A 94 10.50 -5.70 12.79
C THR A 94 9.48 -6.80 13.08
N SER A 95 9.43 -7.84 12.25
CA SER A 95 8.46 -8.94 12.44
C SER A 95 8.73 -9.74 13.72
N GLN A 96 10.00 -9.93 14.07
CA GLN A 96 10.39 -10.57 15.33
C GLN A 96 9.98 -9.75 16.56
N ALA A 97 9.96 -8.42 16.44
CA ALA A 97 9.54 -7.52 17.51
C ALA A 97 8.01 -7.48 17.71
N LEU A 98 7.24 -7.72 16.65
CA LEU A 98 5.78 -7.61 16.64
C LEU A 98 5.07 -8.98 16.62
N THR A 99 5.67 -9.99 17.23
CA THR A 99 5.03 -11.31 17.35
C THR A 99 3.84 -11.26 18.33
N PRO A 100 2.81 -12.13 18.19
CA PRO A 100 1.67 -12.15 19.10
C PRO A 100 2.08 -12.19 20.57
N ARG A 101 3.07 -13.03 20.92
CA ARG A 101 3.61 -13.12 22.28
C ARG A 101 4.19 -11.79 22.79
N ARG A 102 4.91 -11.05 21.95
CA ARG A 102 5.47 -9.74 22.33
C ARG A 102 4.41 -8.67 22.46
N LEU A 103 3.39 -8.71 21.60
CA LEU A 103 2.25 -7.79 21.68
C LEU A 103 1.44 -8.03 22.97
N GLU A 104 1.19 -9.29 23.34
CA GLU A 104 0.52 -9.63 24.60
C GLU A 104 1.32 -9.16 25.83
N ALA A 105 2.65 -9.17 25.77
CA ALA A 105 3.48 -8.65 26.85
C ALA A 105 3.38 -7.13 27.04
N ILE A 106 2.98 -6.38 26.00
CA ILE A 106 2.84 -4.91 26.05
C ILE A 106 1.40 -4.48 26.42
N ARG A 107 0.43 -5.39 26.34
CA ARG A 107 -0.98 -5.14 26.68
C ARG A 107 -1.18 -4.36 28.00
N PRO A 108 -0.53 -4.72 29.12
CA PRO A 108 -0.73 -3.99 30.38
C PRO A 108 -0.31 -2.52 30.32
N GLU A 109 0.70 -2.17 29.53
CA GLU A 109 1.12 -0.76 29.36
C GLU A 109 0.12 0.01 28.48
N ILE A 110 -0.43 -0.61 27.44
CA ILE A 110 -1.48 0.01 26.60
C ILE A 110 -2.74 0.27 27.43
N GLU A 111 -3.12 -0.66 28.30
CA GLU A 111 -4.30 -0.52 29.15
C GLU A 111 -4.18 0.66 30.12
N LYS A 112 -2.98 0.96 30.64
CA LYS A 112 -2.74 2.16 31.45
C LYS A 112 -3.08 3.44 30.68
N PHE A 113 -2.56 3.60 29.46
CA PHE A 113 -2.81 4.79 28.64
C PHE A 113 -4.27 4.93 28.16
N THR A 114 -5.02 3.83 28.14
CA THR A 114 -6.44 3.85 27.73
C THR A 114 -7.37 4.23 28.89
N GLN A 115 -6.89 4.11 30.13
CA GLN A 115 -7.64 4.42 31.36
C GLN A 115 -7.39 5.84 31.88
N GLU A 116 -6.49 6.60 31.24
CA GLU A 116 -6.31 8.05 31.44
C GLU A 116 -7.37 8.86 30.69
#